data_AF-A0A0F3N3V2-F1
#
_entry.id   AF-A0A0F3N3V2-F1
#
_cell.length_a   1.000
_cell.length_b   1.000
_cell.length_c   1.000
_cell.angle_alpha   90.00
_cell.angle_beta   90.00
_cell.angle_gamma   90.00
#
_symmetry.space_group_name_H-M   'P 1'
#
loop_
_entity.id
_entity.type
_entity.pdbx_description
1 polymer ?
#
loop_
_entity_poly.entity_id
_entity_poly.type
_entity_poly.pdbx_seq_one_letter_code
_entity_poly.pdbx_strand_id
1 'polypeptide(L)' 'MENEVWVKHGGVSVLANIRGGGEFGPEWHKAAQGIKRQTGLNDFIVVAEDLIKQNITSPEYFRN' A
#
# COMPACT_ATOMS: atom_id res chain seq x y z
N MET A 1 5.63 17.83 1.89
CA MET A 1 6.71 18.13 0.94
C MET A 1 7.03 16.97 -0.01
N GLU A 2 6.95 15.69 0.37
CA GLU A 2 7.35 14.60 -0.55
C GLU A 2 6.36 14.32 -1.71
N ASN A 3 5.04 14.41 -1.47
CA ASN A 3 4.01 14.13 -2.50
C ASN A 3 3.25 15.37 -2.97
N GLU A 4 3.74 16.56 -2.62
CA GLU A 4 2.98 17.81 -2.74
C GLU A 4 2.68 18.19 -4.19
N VAL A 5 3.63 17.97 -5.11
CA VAL A 5 3.42 18.22 -6.54
C VAL A 5 2.36 17.28 -7.11
N TRP A 6 2.38 16.00 -6.75
CA TRP A 6 1.41 15.00 -7.23
C TRP A 6 -0.01 15.35 -6.79
N VAL A 7 -0.19 15.65 -5.50
CA VAL A 7 -1.49 16.01 -4.93
C VAL A 7 -2.02 17.33 -5.51
N LYS A 8 -1.13 18.32 -5.72
CA LYS A 8 -1.52 19.60 -6.35
C LYS A 8 -2.03 19.44 -7.79
N HIS A 9 -1.62 18.38 -8.50
CA HIS A 9 -2.10 18.07 -9.85
C HIS A 9 -3.29 17.10 -9.86
N GLY A 10 -4.00 16.93 -8.73
CA GLY A 10 -5.17 16.07 -8.63
C GLY A 10 -4.87 14.59 -8.41
N GLY A 11 -3.60 14.25 -8.17
CA GLY A 11 -3.20 12.89 -7.80
C GLY A 11 -3.56 12.54 -6.34
N VAL A 12 -3.70 11.25 -6.06
CA VAL A 12 -3.92 10.74 -4.70
C VAL A 12 -2.64 10.11 -4.18
N SER A 13 -2.30 10.37 -2.91
CA SER A 13 -1.19 9.74 -2.21
C SER A 13 -1.71 8.90 -1.06
N VAL A 14 -1.28 7.64 -0.98
CA VAL A 14 -1.74 6.66 0.01
C VAL A 14 -0.54 6.06 0.73
N LEU A 15 -0.59 6.03 2.06
CA LEU A 15 0.38 5.35 2.90
C LEU A 15 -0.21 4.03 3.40
N ALA A 16 0.35 2.91 2.94
CA ALA A 16 -0.09 1.57 3.32
C ALA A 16 0.89 0.96 4.35
N ASN A 17 0.46 0.83 5.61
CA ASN A 17 1.24 0.19 6.66
C ASN A 17 1.09 -1.34 6.58
N ILE A 18 1.80 -1.96 5.63
CA ILE A 18 1.73 -3.40 5.35
C ILE A 18 2.51 -4.24 6.38
N ARG A 19 2.18 -5.54 6.50
CA ARG A 19 2.96 -6.48 7.33
C ARG A 19 4.38 -6.62 6.82
N GLY A 20 5.30 -6.87 7.75
CA GLY A 20 6.74 -6.84 7.49
C GLY A 20 7.38 -5.49 7.83
N GLY A 21 6.59 -4.41 7.97
CA GLY A 21 7.04 -3.16 8.56
C GLY A 21 7.12 -3.20 10.10
N GLY A 22 7.51 -2.09 10.71
CA GLY A 22 7.71 -1.95 12.16
C GLY A 22 6.59 -1.21 12.89
N GLU A 23 5.55 -0.78 12.18
CA GLU A 23 4.53 0.18 12.63
C GLU A 23 3.72 -0.35 13.82
N PHE A 24 3.56 -1.67 13.91
CA PHE A 24 2.77 -2.33 14.96
C PHE A 24 3.59 -3.37 15.76
N GLY A 25 4.91 -3.17 15.84
CA GLY A 25 5.79 -3.98 16.69
C GLY A 25 6.24 -5.33 16.10
N PRO A 26 6.92 -6.16 16.91
CA PRO A 26 7.66 -7.32 16.40
C PRO A 26 6.81 -8.38 15.71
N GLU A 27 5.57 -8.60 16.15
CA GLU A 27 4.69 -9.61 15.54
C GLU A 27 4.20 -9.17 14.16
N TRP A 28 3.98 -7.87 13.96
CA TRP A 28 3.66 -7.31 12.64
C TRP A 28 4.80 -7.48 11.65
N HIS A 29 6.02 -7.25 12.11
CA HIS A 29 7.23 -7.48 11.33
C HIS A 29 7.37 -8.95 10.95
N LYS A 30 7.32 -9.87 11.94
CA LYS A 30 7.47 -11.31 11.71
C LYS A 30 6.37 -11.92 10.83
N ALA A 31 5.18 -11.32 10.81
CA ALA A 31 4.05 -11.82 10.03
C ALA A 31 4.31 -11.87 8.51
N ALA A 32 5.29 -11.11 8.00
CA ALA A 32 5.67 -11.14 6.59
C ALA A 32 7.19 -11.27 6.34
N GLN A 33 7.92 -11.93 7.25
CA GLN A 33 9.35 -12.23 7.07
C GLN A 33 9.62 -13.58 6.38
N GLY A 34 10.74 -13.68 5.67
CA GLY A 34 11.23 -14.93 5.07
C GLY A 34 10.20 -15.57 4.13
N ILE A 35 9.85 -16.83 4.38
CA ILE A 35 8.86 -17.57 3.59
C ILE A 35 7.46 -16.92 3.60
N LYS A 36 7.18 -16.04 4.57
CA LYS A 36 5.90 -15.31 4.67
C LYS A 36 5.92 -13.99 3.91
N ARG A 37 6.96 -13.68 3.12
CA ARG A 37 7.08 -12.38 2.42
C ARG A 37 5.87 -12.04 1.56
N GLN A 38 5.22 -13.06 0.97
CA GLN A 38 3.99 -12.90 0.19
C GLN A 38 2.86 -12.25 1.00
N THR A 39 2.82 -12.41 2.31
CA THR A 39 1.80 -11.79 3.18
C THR A 39 1.81 -10.26 3.06
N GLY A 40 2.98 -9.62 3.08
CA GLY A 40 3.07 -8.16 2.92
C GLY A 40 2.76 -7.71 1.49
N LEU A 41 3.06 -8.55 0.48
CA LEU A 41 2.65 -8.28 -0.91
C LEU A 41 1.12 -8.35 -1.07
N ASN A 42 0.48 -9.32 -0.41
CA ASN A 42 -0.97 -9.44 -0.39
C ASN A 42 -1.62 -8.25 0.31
N ASP A 43 -1.04 -7.73 1.39
CA ASP A 43 -1.54 -6.50 2.04
C ASP A 43 -1.53 -5.32 1.07
N PHE A 44 -0.46 -5.18 0.28
CA PHE A 44 -0.37 -4.13 -0.73
C PHE A 44 -1.42 -4.27 -1.83
N ILE A 45 -1.67 -5.51 -2.30
CA ILE A 45 -2.71 -5.80 -3.29
C ILE A 45 -4.10 -5.45 -2.75
N VAL A 46 -4.41 -5.86 -1.52
CA VAL A 46 -5.71 -5.57 -0.89
C VAL A 46 -5.94 -4.06 -0.76
N VAL A 47 -4.90 -3.27 -0.44
CA VAL A 47 -5.01 -1.81 -0.43
C VAL A 47 -5.33 -1.28 -1.83
N ALA A 48 -4.65 -1.77 -2.88
CA ALA A 48 -4.94 -1.34 -4.25
C ALA A 48 -6.38 -1.68 -4.69
N GLU A 49 -6.85 -2.90 -4.39
CA GLU A 49 -8.22 -3.34 -4.66
C GLU A 49 -9.26 -2.49 -3.92
N ASP A 50 -8.99 -2.13 -2.67
CA ASP A 50 -9.89 -1.30 -1.87
C ASP A 50 -9.98 0.14 -2.41
N LEU A 51 -8.87 0.72 -2.87
CA LEU A 51 -8.89 2.04 -3.53
C LEU A 51 -9.74 2.04 -4.81
N ILE A 52 -9.68 0.94 -5.59
CA ILE A 52 -10.53 0.77 -6.78
C ILE A 52 -11.99 0.66 -6.37
N LYS A 53 -12.30 -0.17 -5.37
CA LYS A 53 -13.66 -0.38 -4.86
C LYS A 53 -14.30 0.91 -4.34
N GLN A 54 -13.51 1.77 -3.71
CA GLN A 54 -13.95 3.08 -3.22
C GLN A 54 -14.07 4.14 -4.33
N ASN A 55 -13.81 3.79 -5.60
CA ASN A 55 -13.77 4.71 -6.74
C ASN A 55 -12.74 5.85 -6.55
N ILE A 56 -11.66 5.61 -5.81
CA ILE A 56 -10.56 6.56 -5.65
C ILE A 56 -9.63 6.54 -6.88
N THR A 57 -9.54 5.39 -7.55
CA THR A 57 -8.73 5.17 -8.76
C THR A 57 -9.26 3.97 -9.54
N SER A 58 -8.62 3.61 -10.65
CA SER A 58 -8.90 2.39 -11.43
C SER A 58 -7.59 1.70 -11.86
N PRO A 59 -7.64 0.41 -12.28
CA PRO A 59 -6.45 -0.35 -12.68
C PRO A 59 -5.55 0.36 -13.70
N GLU A 60 -6.12 1.15 -14.63
CA GLU A 60 -5.35 1.87 -15.67
C GLU A 60 -4.37 2.91 -15.11
N TYR A 61 -4.57 3.36 -13.87
CA TYR A 61 -3.71 4.33 -13.20
C TYR A 61 -2.61 3.66 -12.33
N PHE A 62 -2.70 2.35 -12.07
CA PHE A 62 -1.61 1.56 -11.50
C PHE A 62 -0.73 1.04 -12.64
N ARG A 63 0.17 1.88 -13.18
CA ARG A 63 1.05 1.46 -14.28
C ARG A 63 2.13 0.49 -13.80
N ASN A 64 2.44 -0.50 -14.65
CA ASN A 64 3.71 -1.25 -14.63
C ASN A 64 4.86 -0.40 -15.20
#